data_AF-A0A6L2PNJ4-F1
#
_entry.id   AF-A0A6L2PNJ4-F1
#
_cell.length_a   1.000
_cell.length_b   1.000
_cell.length_c   1.000
_cell.angle_alpha   90.00
_cell.angle_beta   90.00
_cell.angle_gamma   90.00
#
_symmetry.space_group_name_H-M   'P 1'
#
loop_
_entity.id
_entity.type
_entity.pdbx_description
1 polymer ?
#
loop_
_entity_poly.entity_id
_entity_poly.type
_entity_poly.pdbx_seq_one_letter_code
_entity_poly.pdbx_strand_id
1 'polypeptide(L)'
;MSAMYGPNFMSDICVTEWCRKFRDGRRDVHNEGGEGRPPLVTDDLVERCYKLVRERRRFTTSELSLEFPQVSRTVLYEIVTKKPGYHKFCARWVLSFQAATFFDVGIQKLVSRCDKCLNSEGNYVEK
;
A
#
# COMPACT_ATOMS: atom_id res chain seq x y z
N MET A 1 -8.44 -15.51 -47.55
CA MET A 1 -7.71 -15.89 -46.31
C MET A 1 -8.14 -17.25 -45.76
N SER A 2 -9.43 -17.61 -45.80
CA SER A 2 -9.96 -18.90 -45.33
C SER A 2 -9.27 -20.16 -45.90
N ALA A 3 -8.88 -20.16 -47.19
CA ALA A 3 -8.23 -21.32 -47.83
C ALA A 3 -6.82 -21.69 -47.28
N MET A 4 -6.16 -20.79 -46.55
CA MET A 4 -4.80 -20.99 -46.00
C MET A 4 -4.76 -21.05 -44.46
N TYR A 5 -5.70 -20.39 -43.77
CA TYR A 5 -5.63 -20.19 -42.32
C TYR A 5 -6.78 -20.83 -41.53
N GLY A 6 -7.70 -21.55 -42.19
CA GLY A 6 -8.84 -22.19 -41.53
C GLY A 6 -9.90 -21.20 -41.04
N PRO A 7 -10.90 -21.66 -40.26
CA PRO A 7 -12.06 -20.85 -39.87
C PRO A 7 -11.77 -19.76 -38.83
N ASN A 8 -10.63 -19.81 -38.12
CA ASN A 8 -10.28 -18.89 -37.03
C ASN A 8 -9.37 -17.73 -37.50
N PHE A 9 -9.59 -17.22 -38.72
CA PHE A 9 -8.84 -16.08 -39.22
C PHE A 9 -9.44 -14.76 -38.73
N MET A 10 -8.62 -13.70 -38.70
CA MET A 10 -9.08 -12.35 -38.36
C MET A 10 -10.20 -11.92 -39.31
N SER A 11 -11.24 -11.27 -38.77
CA SER A 11 -12.29 -10.68 -39.59
C SER A 11 -11.75 -9.56 -40.48
N ASP A 12 -12.44 -9.29 -41.59
CA ASP A 12 -12.04 -8.23 -42.54
C ASP A 12 -11.96 -6.85 -41.87
N ILE A 13 -12.77 -6.62 -40.83
CA ILE A 13 -12.74 -5.40 -40.00
C ILE A 13 -11.39 -5.29 -39.29
N CYS A 14 -10.95 -6.36 -38.60
CA CYS A 14 -9.66 -6.37 -37.91
C CYS A 14 -8.50 -6.19 -38.90
N VAL A 15 -8.56 -6.85 -40.07
CA VAL A 15 -7.53 -6.69 -41.11
C VAL A 15 -7.44 -5.22 -41.56
N THR A 16 -8.58 -4.58 -41.81
CA THR A 16 -8.63 -3.18 -42.26
C THR A 16 -8.06 -2.21 -41.21
N GLU A 17 -8.37 -2.43 -39.94
CA GLU A 17 -7.81 -1.65 -38.83
C GLU A 17 -6.30 -1.82 -38.72
N TRP A 18 -5.79 -3.05 -38.81
CA TRP A 18 -4.36 -3.32 -38.78
C TRP A 18 -3.65 -2.67 -39.98
N CYS A 19 -4.21 -2.77 -41.19
CA CYS A 19 -3.67 -2.08 -42.37
C CYS A 19 -3.62 -0.56 -42.16
N ARG A 20 -4.62 0.04 -41.50
CA ARG A 20 -4.59 1.47 -41.15
C ARG A 20 -3.46 1.77 -40.16
N LYS A 21 -3.36 1.00 -39.07
CA LYS A 21 -2.30 1.20 -38.06
C LYS A 21 -0.90 1.12 -38.65
N PHE A 22 -0.65 0.16 -39.56
CA PHE A 22 0.65 0.06 -40.25
C PHE A 22 0.91 1.24 -41.20
N ARG A 23 -0.12 1.73 -41.91
CA ARG A 23 0.01 2.96 -42.73
C ARG A 23 0.31 4.19 -41.88
N ASP A 24 -0.26 4.26 -40.69
CA ASP A 24 -0.06 5.36 -39.72
C ASP A 24 1.30 5.25 -38.99
N GLY A 25 2.16 4.29 -39.37
CA GLY A 25 3.55 4.21 -38.93
C GLY A 25 3.81 3.26 -37.76
N ARG A 26 2.80 2.50 -37.30
CA ARG A 26 2.99 1.43 -36.31
C ARG A 26 3.92 0.35 -36.88
N ARG A 27 4.89 -0.11 -36.08
CA ARG A 27 5.89 -1.13 -36.51
C ARG A 27 5.83 -2.43 -35.70
N ASP A 28 5.09 -2.45 -34.60
CA ASP A 28 4.92 -3.62 -33.74
C ASP A 28 3.53 -4.26 -33.92
N VAL A 29 3.46 -5.56 -33.65
CA VAL A 29 2.23 -6.37 -33.69
C VAL A 29 1.65 -6.58 -32.27
N HIS A 30 2.27 -6.02 -31.24
CA HIS A 30 1.87 -6.26 -29.85
C HIS A 30 0.78 -5.29 -29.42
N ASN A 31 -0.32 -5.78 -28.86
CA ASN A 31 -1.38 -4.90 -28.36
C ASN A 31 -0.80 -3.78 -27.48
N GLU A 32 -1.27 -2.56 -27.73
CA GLU A 32 -0.95 -1.44 -26.87
C GLU A 32 -1.46 -1.78 -25.47
N GLY A 33 -0.66 -1.43 -24.44
CA GLY A 33 -1.06 -1.65 -23.06
C GLY A 33 -2.39 -0.94 -22.81
N GLY A 34 -3.46 -1.71 -22.65
CA GLY A 34 -4.77 -1.13 -22.37
C GLY A 34 -4.69 -0.31 -21.10
N GLU A 35 -5.36 0.85 -21.10
CA GLU A 35 -5.68 1.53 -19.86
C GLU A 35 -6.53 0.56 -19.05
N GLY A 36 -5.90 -0.09 -18.07
CA GLY A 36 -6.57 -1.04 -17.22
C GLY A 36 -7.76 -0.40 -16.50
N ARG A 37 -8.58 -1.23 -15.85
CA ARG A 37 -9.63 -0.72 -14.97
C ARG A 37 -9.03 0.27 -13.97
N PRO A 38 -9.61 1.49 -13.82
CA PRO A 38 -9.13 2.44 -12.82
C PRO A 38 -9.02 1.77 -11.45
N PRO A 39 -7.94 1.98 -10.71
CA PRO A 39 -7.79 1.38 -9.39
C PRO A 39 -8.97 1.77 -8.51
N LEU A 40 -9.64 0.79 -7.91
CA LEU A 40 -10.67 1.03 -6.88
C LEU A 40 -10.11 1.85 -5.70
N VAL A 41 -8.79 1.76 -5.50
CA VAL A 41 -8.04 2.44 -4.46
C VAL A 41 -7.31 3.63 -5.09
N THR A 42 -7.83 4.83 -4.84
CA THR A 42 -7.17 6.08 -5.21
C THR A 42 -6.15 6.48 -4.14
N ASP A 43 -5.13 7.25 -4.51
CA ASP A 43 -4.13 7.73 -3.54
C ASP A 43 -4.75 8.64 -2.45
N ASP A 44 -5.77 9.43 -2.80
CA ASP A 44 -6.53 10.24 -1.84
C ASP A 44 -7.23 9.39 -0.77
N LEU A 45 -7.83 8.25 -1.16
CA LEU A 45 -8.45 7.33 -0.20
C LEU A 45 -7.40 6.79 0.78
N VAL A 46 -6.22 6.45 0.25
CA VAL A 46 -5.11 5.92 1.05
C VAL A 46 -4.61 6.96 2.05
N GLU A 47 -4.43 8.20 1.62
CA GLU A 47 -3.98 9.30 2.49
C GLU A 47 -4.97 9.54 3.64
N ARG A 48 -6.28 9.56 3.33
CA ARG A 48 -7.34 9.69 4.35
C ARG A 48 -7.34 8.55 5.35
N CYS A 49 -7.15 7.31 4.89
CA CYS A 49 -7.01 6.14 5.78
C CYS A 49 -5.84 6.32 6.76
N TYR A 50 -4.68 6.78 6.27
CA TYR A 50 -3.50 6.97 7.12
C TYR A 50 -3.63 8.11 8.10
N LYS A 51 -4.28 9.21 7.71
CA LYS A 51 -4.57 10.32 8.61
C LYS A 51 -5.37 9.85 9.82
N LEU A 52 -6.44 9.08 9.58
CA LEU A 52 -7.27 8.51 10.65
C LEU A 52 -6.49 7.55 11.57
N VAL A 53 -5.67 6.68 10.99
CA VAL A 53 -4.80 5.76 11.75
C VAL A 53 -3.77 6.53 12.60
N ARG A 54 -3.29 7.68 12.12
CA ARG A 54 -2.31 8.52 12.83
C ARG A 54 -2.94 9.30 13.99
N GLU A 55 -4.12 9.86 13.78
CA GLU A 55 -4.85 10.64 14.78
C GLU A 55 -5.34 9.76 15.94
N ARG A 56 -5.82 8.54 15.64
CA ARG A 56 -6.37 7.63 16.66
C ARG A 56 -5.34 6.60 17.09
N ARG A 57 -4.85 6.74 18.34
CA ARG A 57 -3.81 5.88 18.95
C ARG A 57 -4.12 4.38 18.93
N ARG A 58 -5.40 4.00 19.04
CA ARG A 58 -5.90 2.62 19.00
C ARG A 58 -7.03 2.58 17.99
N PHE A 59 -6.70 2.30 16.73
CA PHE A 59 -7.67 2.24 15.66
C PHE A 59 -7.82 0.81 15.15
N THR A 60 -9.06 0.32 15.12
CA THR A 60 -9.42 -1.03 14.70
C THR A 60 -9.87 -1.05 13.24
N THR A 61 -9.74 -2.20 12.57
CA THR A 61 -10.23 -2.39 11.19
C THR A 61 -11.75 -2.21 11.09
N SER A 62 -12.50 -2.44 12.18
CA SER A 62 -13.94 -2.20 12.21
C SER A 62 -14.29 -0.72 12.14
N GLU A 63 -13.60 0.12 12.91
CA GLU A 63 -13.80 1.58 12.86
C GLU A 63 -13.40 2.14 11.50
N LEU A 64 -12.30 1.67 10.91
CA LEU A 64 -11.90 2.04 9.56
C LEU A 64 -12.98 1.69 8.52
N SER A 65 -13.65 0.54 8.69
CA SER A 65 -14.75 0.14 7.80
C SER A 65 -16.01 0.99 7.97
N LEU A 66 -16.23 1.60 9.15
CA LEU A 66 -17.34 2.51 9.38
C LEU A 66 -17.09 3.89 8.78
N GLU A 67 -15.84 4.36 8.81
CA GLU A 67 -15.44 5.64 8.21
C GLU A 67 -15.41 5.56 6.67
N PHE A 68 -15.24 4.36 6.10
CA PHE A 68 -15.20 4.13 4.65
C PHE A 68 -16.16 3.02 4.21
N PRO A 69 -17.49 3.23 4.29
CA PRO A 69 -18.48 2.20 3.94
C PRO A 69 -18.44 1.81 2.45
N GLN A 70 -17.92 2.67 1.58
CA GLN A 70 -17.76 2.45 0.14
C GLN A 70 -16.57 1.54 -0.22
N VAL A 71 -15.73 1.19 0.75
CA VAL A 71 -14.53 0.37 0.54
C VAL A 71 -14.68 -0.93 1.32
N SER A 72 -14.32 -2.05 0.70
CA SER A 72 -14.39 -3.34 1.39
C SER A 72 -13.39 -3.39 2.54
N ARG A 73 -13.77 -4.09 3.62
CA ARG A 73 -12.92 -4.30 4.80
C ARG A 73 -11.56 -4.92 4.44
N THR A 74 -11.55 -5.81 3.45
CA THR A 74 -10.33 -6.46 2.94
C THR A 74 -9.38 -5.45 2.30
N VAL A 75 -9.90 -4.58 1.43
CA VAL A 75 -9.10 -3.54 0.77
C VAL A 75 -8.54 -2.56 1.80
N LEU A 76 -9.34 -2.14 2.77
CA LEU A 76 -8.88 -1.29 3.88
C LEU A 76 -7.77 -1.95 4.71
N TYR A 77 -7.90 -3.24 5.00
CA TYR A 77 -6.86 -4.01 5.67
C TYR A 77 -5.57 -4.05 4.84
N GLU A 78 -5.66 -4.30 3.54
CA GLU A 78 -4.50 -4.31 2.65
C GLU A 78 -3.81 -2.94 2.57
N ILE A 79 -4.57 -1.84 2.50
CA ILE A 79 -4.02 -0.47 2.51
C ILE A 79 -3.20 -0.23 3.77
N VAL A 80 -3.72 -0.61 4.94
CA VAL A 80 -3.04 -0.37 6.22
C VAL A 80 -1.86 -1.33 6.45
N THR A 81 -1.94 -2.56 5.95
CA THR A 81 -0.96 -3.63 6.27
C THR A 81 0.08 -3.90 5.20
N LYS A 82 -0.27 -3.79 3.91
CA LYS A 82 0.60 -4.17 2.78
C LYS A 82 1.35 -2.99 2.18
N LYS A 83 0.89 -1.75 2.33
CA LYS A 83 1.63 -0.59 1.78
C LYS A 83 2.88 -0.33 2.63
N PRO A 84 4.05 -0.11 2.00
CA PRO A 84 5.31 0.14 2.70
C PRO A 84 5.21 1.46 3.47
N GLY A 85 5.05 1.39 4.78
CA GLY A 85 4.95 2.61 5.57
C GLY A 85 4.44 2.38 6.97
N TYR A 86 3.54 1.43 7.21
CA TYR A 86 2.96 1.21 8.54
C TYR A 86 3.21 -0.19 9.06
N HIS A 87 3.71 -0.27 10.28
CA HIS A 87 3.85 -1.52 11.02
C HIS A 87 3.00 -1.50 12.28
N LYS A 88 2.34 -2.62 12.57
CA LYS A 88 1.62 -2.80 13.82
C LYS A 88 2.61 -3.20 14.90
N PHE A 89 2.81 -2.32 15.88
CA PHE A 89 3.58 -2.61 17.08
C PHE A 89 2.64 -2.68 18.29
N CYS A 90 2.48 -3.87 18.85
CA CYS A 90 1.50 -4.18 19.89
C CYS A 90 0.07 -3.72 19.47
N ALA A 91 -0.49 -2.72 20.16
CA ALA A 91 -1.81 -2.14 19.91
C ALA A 91 -1.77 -0.83 19.10
N ARG A 92 -0.60 -0.43 18.56
CA ARG A 92 -0.40 0.87 17.89
C ARG A 92 0.19 0.69 16.48
N TRP A 93 -0.31 1.49 15.54
CA TRP A 93 0.27 1.62 14.21
C TRP A 93 1.34 2.72 14.20
N VAL A 94 2.52 2.41 13.68
CA VAL A 94 3.65 3.34 13.61
C VAL A 94 4.20 3.38 12.19
N LEU A 95 4.50 4.58 11.72
CA LEU A 95 5.19 4.78 10.44
C LEU A 95 6.60 4.19 10.55
N SER A 96 7.03 3.37 9.58
CA SER A 96 8.34 2.71 9.58
C SER A 96 9.49 3.71 9.75
N PHE A 97 9.41 4.88 9.12
CA PHE A 97 10.42 5.94 9.27
C PHE A 97 10.38 6.65 10.63
N GLN A 98 9.24 6.63 11.34
CA GLN A 98 9.09 7.18 12.69
C GLN A 98 9.38 6.14 13.78
N ALA A 99 9.49 4.86 13.41
CA ALA A 99 9.80 3.80 14.36
C ALA A 99 11.20 4.02 14.96
N ALA A 100 12.18 4.44 14.16
CA ALA A 100 13.54 4.74 14.62
C ALA A 100 13.54 5.79 15.75
N THR A 101 12.89 6.93 15.55
CA THR A 101 12.84 7.99 16.57
C THR A 101 12.00 7.62 17.80
N PHE A 102 10.98 6.77 17.63
CA PHE A 102 10.24 6.19 18.76
C PHE A 102 11.13 5.28 19.62
N PHE A 103 11.95 4.43 18.99
CA PHE A 103 12.90 3.58 19.68
C PHE A 103 14.01 4.38 20.35
N ASP A 104 14.52 5.43 19.71
CA ASP A 104 15.56 6.29 20.30
C ASP A 104 15.13 6.82 21.67
N VAL A 105 13.90 7.32 21.79
CA VAL A 105 13.38 7.81 23.09
C VAL A 105 13.30 6.69 24.13
N GLY A 106 12.86 5.50 23.73
CA GLY A 106 12.76 4.35 24.62
C GLY A 106 14.13 3.82 25.06
N ILE A 107 15.07 3.70 24.12
CA ILE A 107 16.45 3.26 24.33
C ILE A 107 17.17 4.27 25.22
N GLN A 108 17.05 5.58 24.96
CA GLN A 108 17.66 6.62 25.80
C GLN A 108 17.15 6.58 27.25
N LYS A 109 15.85 6.33 27.45
CA LYS A 109 15.30 6.12 28.80
C LYS A 109 15.87 4.85 29.46
N LEU A 110 16.07 3.79 28.69
CA LEU A 110 16.64 2.54 29.18
C LEU A 110 18.11 2.71 29.57
N VAL A 111 18.91 3.36 28.72
CA VAL A 111 20.31 3.73 28.97
C VAL A 111 20.40 4.57 30.24
N SER A 112 19.57 5.61 30.38
CA SER A 112 19.54 6.44 31.59
C SER A 112 19.19 5.64 32.86
N ARG A 113 18.29 4.65 32.76
CA ARG A 113 17.95 3.77 33.90
C ARG A 113 19.12 2.84 34.23
N CYS A 114 19.75 2.23 33.22
CA CYS A 114 20.92 1.38 33.39
C CYS A 114 22.09 2.14 34.03
N ASP A 115 22.38 3.35 33.56
CA ASP A 115 23.42 4.22 34.12
C ASP A 115 23.12 4.57 35.58
N LYS A 116 21.86 4.88 35.91
CA LYS A 116 21.47 5.13 37.31
C LYS A 116 21.66 3.91 38.20
N CYS A 117 21.28 2.71 37.74
CA CYS A 117 21.45 1.48 38.50
C CYS A 117 22.91 1.09 38.70
N LEU A 118 23.76 1.30 37.70
CA LEU A 118 25.20 1.02 37.78
C LEU A 118 25.90 1.97 38.75
N ASN A 119 25.46 3.24 38.81
CA ASN A 119 26.06 4.25 39.68
C ASN A 119 25.45 4.31 41.09
N SER A 120 24.38 3.57 41.39
CA SER A 120 23.68 3.61 42.67
C SER A 120 23.89 2.39 43.58
N GLU A 121 24.88 1.54 43.30
CA GLU A 121 25.21 0.31 44.08
C GLU A 121 23.98 -0.56 44.46
N GLY A 122 22.95 -0.57 43.61
CA GLY A 122 21.78 -1.43 43.79
C GLY A 122 20.63 -0.89 44.64
N ASN A 123 20.63 0.39 45.05
CA ASN A 123 19.45 0.99 45.70
C ASN A 123 18.55 1.71 44.68
N TYR A 124 17.80 0.95 43.89
CA TYR A 124 16.85 1.51 42.91
C TYR A 124 15.42 1.05 43.20
N VAL A 125 14.60 1.95 43.75
CA VAL A 125 13.15 1.78 43.90
C VAL A 125 12.46 2.84 43.04
N GLU A 126 11.71 2.42 42.02
CA GLU A 126 10.87 3.33 41.24
C GLU A 126 9.62 3.70 42.06
N LYS A 127 9.37 5.01 42.25
CA LYS A 127 8.12 5.56 42.81
C LYS A 127 7.13 5.89 41.70
#